data_AF-A0A918KPZ0-F1
#
_entry.id   AF-A0A918KPZ0-F1
#
_cell.length_a   1.000
_cell.length_b   1.000
_cell.length_c   1.000
_cell.angle_alpha   90.00
_cell.angle_beta   90.00
_cell.angle_gamma   90.00
#
_symmetry.space_group_name_H-M   'P 1'
#
loop_
_entity.id
_entity.type
_entity.pdbx_description
1 polymer ?
#
loop_
_entity_poly.entity_id
_entity_poly.type
_entity_poly.pdbx_seq_one_letter_code
_entity_poly.pdbx_strand_id
1 'polypeptide(L)'
;MYMSTIRKSVLALPLLLLSSVFGASVAEAGMLYWNLFNFEEESSVGSVFVTYATADDMLNDANRLSVVSPDGPGSSENNIIGSGSDGDIFWNVFNFEEESSTSAVFATYGTSDDMLNDANRLSVVSPDGPGSSENNIVGSGSDGESYWNVFNFEEESSVSAVFATYGSNDDMLNDANRLSVVSPTGPGSSENNIIGSGSDGSLYWNLFNFEGESSVSAVFATYITLEDMLNDSNRLSVVSPNGPGSSENNIVGTGAFAMNVSFPVSAPNSLVLLLFGLAVMGGVRHTKMKAGSWSRPLG
;
A
#
# COMPACT_ATOMS: atom_id res chain seq x y z
N MET A 1 -62.47 -49.39 -41.14
CA MET A 1 -61.20 -49.19 -41.87
C MET A 1 -61.01 -47.68 -42.01
N TYR A 2 -60.39 -47.06 -41.01
CA TYR A 2 -60.09 -45.63 -40.99
C TYR A 2 -58.57 -45.49 -40.81
N MET A 3 -57.90 -44.99 -41.84
CA MET A 3 -56.55 -44.48 -41.75
C MET A 3 -56.62 -43.09 -41.12
N SER A 4 -55.89 -42.87 -40.03
CA SER A 4 -55.38 -41.54 -39.68
C SER A 4 -54.09 -41.68 -38.90
N THR A 5 -53.05 -41.10 -39.48
CA THR A 5 -51.64 -41.19 -39.12
C THR A 5 -51.35 -40.32 -37.89
N ILE A 6 -50.98 -40.93 -36.75
CA ILE A 6 -50.47 -40.20 -35.58
C ILE A 6 -49.03 -39.77 -35.86
N ARG A 7 -48.81 -38.48 -36.13
CA ARG A 7 -47.49 -37.86 -36.16
C ARG A 7 -47.06 -37.45 -34.74
N LYS A 8 -45.86 -37.90 -34.41
CA LYS A 8 -44.90 -37.45 -33.38
C LYS A 8 -45.14 -36.05 -32.80
N SER A 9 -44.94 -35.90 -31.49
CA SER A 9 -43.98 -34.94 -30.88
C SER A 9 -43.91 -35.16 -29.37
N VAL A 10 -42.82 -35.78 -28.91
CA VAL A 10 -42.38 -35.71 -27.51
C VAL A 10 -41.83 -34.29 -27.30
N LEU A 11 -42.60 -33.43 -26.64
CA LEU A 11 -42.10 -32.16 -26.11
C LEU A 11 -41.35 -32.49 -24.81
N ALA A 12 -40.07 -32.84 -24.95
CA ALA A 12 -39.15 -32.83 -23.84
C ALA A 12 -38.89 -31.37 -23.46
N LEU A 13 -39.41 -30.97 -22.31
CA LEU A 13 -39.09 -29.73 -21.63
C LEU A 13 -37.65 -29.84 -21.10
N PRO A 14 -36.67 -28.99 -21.48
CA PRO A 14 -35.50 -28.77 -20.65
C PRO A 14 -35.76 -27.52 -19.83
N LEU A 15 -36.41 -27.71 -18.68
CA LEU A 15 -36.25 -26.85 -17.52
C LEU A 15 -34.90 -27.24 -16.91
N LEU A 16 -33.82 -26.51 -17.20
CA LEU A 16 -32.54 -26.74 -16.53
C LEU A 16 -31.77 -25.43 -16.35
N LEU A 17 -31.84 -24.95 -15.11
CA LEU A 17 -30.88 -24.14 -14.36
C LEU A 17 -30.30 -22.91 -15.08
N LEU A 18 -31.06 -21.81 -15.02
CA LEU A 18 -30.49 -20.47 -14.92
C LEU A 18 -30.37 -20.10 -13.42
N SER A 19 -29.64 -20.91 -12.66
CA SER A 19 -29.35 -20.62 -11.25
C SER A 19 -28.07 -19.80 -11.16
N SER A 20 -28.24 -18.50 -10.93
CA SER A 20 -27.37 -17.69 -10.06
C SER A 20 -25.86 -17.89 -10.24
N VAL A 21 -25.29 -17.27 -11.28
CA VAL A 21 -23.93 -16.71 -11.19
C VAL A 21 -24.08 -15.21 -10.86
N PHE A 22 -24.84 -14.92 -9.81
CA PHE A 22 -24.56 -13.74 -9.02
C PHE A 22 -23.53 -14.21 -8.02
N GLY A 23 -22.26 -14.00 -8.34
CA GLY A 23 -21.18 -14.23 -7.40
C GLY A 23 -21.52 -13.46 -6.13
N ALA A 24 -21.75 -14.17 -5.04
CA ALA A 24 -21.48 -13.58 -3.74
C ALA A 24 -20.01 -13.19 -3.80
N SER A 25 -19.72 -11.89 -3.90
CA SER A 25 -18.39 -11.39 -3.61
C SER A 25 -18.16 -11.75 -2.15
N VAL A 26 -17.36 -12.79 -1.93
CA VAL A 26 -16.73 -12.97 -0.62
C VAL A 26 -15.95 -11.67 -0.43
N ALA A 27 -16.25 -10.91 0.62
CA ALA A 27 -15.42 -9.77 0.99
C ALA A 27 -14.04 -10.35 1.32
N GLU A 28 -13.15 -10.34 0.35
CA GLU A 28 -11.75 -10.65 0.55
C GLU A 28 -11.18 -9.45 1.32
N ALA A 29 -10.46 -9.73 2.41
CA ALA A 29 -9.72 -8.70 3.12
C ALA A 29 -8.74 -8.09 2.12
N GLY A 30 -8.94 -6.82 1.77
CA GLY A 30 -8.01 -6.05 0.97
C GLY A 30 -6.93 -5.46 1.86
N MET A 31 -5.86 -4.96 1.28
CA MET A 31 -4.90 -4.10 1.97
C MET A 31 -5.10 -2.67 1.44
N LEU A 32 -5.07 -1.68 2.33
CA LEU A 32 -4.86 -0.29 1.95
C LEU A 32 -3.39 0.02 2.14
N TYR A 33 -2.77 0.60 1.13
CA TYR A 33 -1.43 1.15 1.21
C TYR A 33 -1.51 2.66 1.06
N TRP A 34 -0.57 3.41 1.63
CA TRP A 34 -0.49 4.85 1.41
C TRP A 34 0.94 5.37 1.42
N ASN A 35 1.13 6.46 0.67
CA ASN A 35 2.28 7.34 0.74
C ASN A 35 1.82 8.68 1.30
N LEU A 36 2.63 9.27 2.17
CA LEU A 36 2.51 10.62 2.66
C LEU A 36 3.53 11.48 1.90
N PHE A 37 3.01 12.44 1.15
CA PHE A 37 3.79 13.43 0.44
C PHE A 37 3.86 14.70 1.25
N ASN A 38 5.02 15.33 1.27
CA ASN A 38 5.24 16.64 1.86
C ASN A 38 5.83 17.60 0.83
N PHE A 39 5.49 18.88 0.94
CA PHE A 39 6.05 19.95 0.13
C PHE A 39 7.23 20.55 0.91
N GLU A 40 8.44 20.43 0.37
CA GLU A 40 9.60 21.09 0.97
C GLU A 40 9.50 22.62 0.78
N GLU A 41 10.02 23.38 1.76
CA GLU A 41 10.17 24.85 1.75
C GLU A 41 8.91 25.73 1.89
N GLU A 42 7.70 25.18 2.02
CA GLU A 42 6.47 25.98 2.16
C GLU A 42 5.83 25.82 3.54
N SER A 43 6.05 26.80 4.41
CA SER A 43 5.47 27.00 5.76
C SER A 43 3.92 26.97 5.89
N SER A 44 3.17 26.52 4.88
CA SER A 44 1.70 26.49 4.94
C SER A 44 0.94 25.55 3.99
N VAL A 45 1.60 24.77 3.11
CA VAL A 45 0.90 23.82 2.22
C VAL A 45 1.09 22.38 2.71
N GLY A 46 0.01 21.87 3.30
CA GLY A 46 -0.03 20.64 4.10
C GLY A 46 0.32 19.37 3.33
N SER A 47 0.80 18.40 4.10
CA SER A 47 1.08 17.05 3.66
C SER A 47 -0.13 16.44 2.92
N VAL A 48 0.12 15.49 2.01
CA VAL A 48 -0.93 14.85 1.21
C VAL A 48 -0.78 13.35 1.30
N PHE A 49 -1.85 12.68 1.71
CA PHE A 49 -1.92 11.23 1.61
C PHE A 49 -2.39 10.79 0.24
N VAL A 50 -1.72 9.79 -0.31
CA VAL A 50 -2.15 9.08 -1.51
C VAL A 50 -2.33 7.62 -1.15
N THR A 51 -3.49 7.05 -1.49
CA THR A 51 -3.80 5.64 -1.14
C THR A 51 -3.76 4.73 -2.36
N TYR A 52 -3.45 3.45 -2.16
CA TYR A 52 -3.26 2.44 -3.20
C TYR A 52 -3.87 1.10 -2.79
N ALA A 53 -4.21 0.27 -3.78
CA ALA A 53 -4.78 -1.06 -3.56
C ALA A 53 -3.71 -2.14 -3.38
N THR A 54 -2.47 -1.89 -3.83
CA THR A 54 -1.38 -2.86 -3.78
C THR A 54 -0.07 -2.21 -3.35
N ALA A 55 0.84 -2.99 -2.78
CA ALA A 55 2.18 -2.54 -2.44
C ALA A 55 2.94 -2.06 -3.68
N ASP A 56 2.80 -2.77 -4.82
CA ASP A 56 3.48 -2.39 -6.06
C ASP A 56 3.02 -1.02 -6.57
N ASP A 57 1.71 -0.74 -6.50
CA ASP A 57 1.16 0.57 -6.83
C ASP A 57 1.70 1.67 -5.91
N MET A 58 1.79 1.41 -4.60
CA MET A 58 2.36 2.36 -3.64
C MET A 58 3.86 2.63 -3.91
N LEU A 59 4.65 1.56 -4.07
CA LEU A 59 6.11 1.65 -4.25
C LEU A 59 6.50 2.33 -5.57
N ASN A 60 5.70 2.18 -6.61
CA ASN A 60 5.93 2.83 -7.91
C ASN A 60 5.15 4.15 -8.07
N ASP A 61 4.33 4.52 -7.09
CA ASP A 61 3.35 5.60 -7.18
C ASP A 61 2.49 5.53 -8.46
N ALA A 62 1.86 4.39 -8.67
CA ALA A 62 0.98 4.09 -9.80
C ALA A 62 -0.44 3.81 -9.33
N ASN A 63 -1.43 3.95 -10.22
CA ASN A 63 -2.82 3.54 -9.97
C ASN A 63 -3.44 4.03 -8.63
N ARG A 64 -3.14 5.28 -8.25
CA ARG A 64 -3.66 5.95 -7.05
C ARG A 64 -5.19 5.77 -6.93
N LEU A 65 -5.65 5.33 -5.76
CA LEU A 65 -7.08 5.21 -5.44
C LEU A 65 -7.69 6.55 -5.03
N SER A 66 -6.97 7.31 -4.19
CA SER A 66 -7.42 8.59 -3.67
C SER A 66 -6.24 9.48 -3.30
N VAL A 67 -6.51 10.77 -3.17
CA VAL A 67 -5.58 11.81 -2.72
C VAL A 67 -6.31 12.65 -1.68
N VAL A 68 -5.77 12.75 -0.47
CA VAL A 68 -6.39 13.42 0.68
C VAL A 68 -5.41 14.43 1.24
N SER A 69 -5.85 15.68 1.39
CA SER A 69 -5.14 16.71 2.13
C SER A 69 -5.76 16.79 3.52
N PRO A 70 -5.03 16.44 4.59
CA PRO A 70 -5.49 16.59 5.96
C PRO A 70 -5.84 18.05 6.25
N ASP A 71 -7.00 18.28 6.84
CA ASP A 71 -7.53 19.62 7.19
C ASP A 71 -7.81 19.74 8.69
N GLY A 72 -7.16 18.87 9.48
CA GLY A 72 -7.37 18.71 10.90
C GLY A 72 -7.19 19.96 11.77
N PRO A 73 -7.75 19.96 12.99
CA PRO A 73 -7.75 21.11 13.88
C PRO A 73 -6.39 21.30 14.55
N GLY A 74 -5.49 22.02 13.89
CA GLY A 74 -4.29 22.62 14.50
C GLY A 74 -2.99 21.85 14.20
N SER A 75 -1.90 22.48 13.77
CA SER A 75 -1.56 23.89 13.60
C SER A 75 -1.00 24.07 12.20
N SER A 76 -1.16 25.25 11.60
CA SER A 76 -0.40 25.67 10.41
C SER A 76 1.12 25.77 10.65
N GLU A 77 1.65 25.09 11.69
CA GLU A 77 3.03 25.11 12.17
C GLU A 77 3.62 23.69 12.29
N ASN A 78 2.80 22.62 12.19
CA ASN A 78 3.25 21.24 12.39
C ASN A 78 2.99 20.42 11.12
N ASN A 79 4.06 19.90 10.52
CA ASN A 79 3.99 19.13 9.29
C ASN A 79 3.84 17.64 9.62
N ILE A 80 2.96 16.91 8.91
CA ILE A 80 2.94 15.47 9.02
C ILE A 80 4.14 14.94 8.23
N ILE A 81 5.06 14.32 8.95
CA ILE A 81 6.29 13.77 8.40
C ILE A 81 6.31 12.26 8.38
N GLY A 82 5.36 11.61 9.06
CA GLY A 82 5.25 10.16 9.11
C GLY A 82 3.85 9.70 9.46
N SER A 83 3.58 8.42 9.29
CA SER A 83 2.29 7.82 9.60
C SER A 83 2.43 6.31 9.72
N GLY A 84 1.50 5.64 10.39
CA GLY A 84 1.50 4.18 10.48
C GLY A 84 0.21 3.62 11.06
N SER A 85 0.12 2.30 11.10
CA SER A 85 -0.96 1.56 11.76
C SER A 85 -0.49 0.18 12.20
N ASP A 86 -1.10 -0.36 13.24
CA ASP A 86 -1.00 -1.77 13.63
C ASP A 86 -2.29 -2.56 13.31
N GLY A 87 -3.21 -1.93 12.57
CA GLY A 87 -4.52 -2.48 12.21
C GLY A 87 -5.65 -2.10 13.17
N ASP A 88 -5.35 -1.80 14.43
CA ASP A 88 -6.34 -1.37 15.43
C ASP A 88 -6.27 0.14 15.69
N ILE A 89 -5.06 0.69 15.76
CA ILE A 89 -4.78 2.11 15.94
C ILE A 89 -4.02 2.62 14.71
N PHE A 90 -4.32 3.86 14.35
CA PHE A 90 -3.66 4.61 13.30
C PHE A 90 -2.95 5.80 13.93
N TRP A 91 -1.85 6.25 13.35
CA TRP A 91 -1.14 7.42 13.86
C TRP A 91 -0.47 8.24 12.77
N ASN A 92 -0.32 9.52 13.07
CA ASN A 92 0.48 10.48 12.31
C ASN A 92 1.62 10.97 13.21
N VAL A 93 2.81 11.14 12.61
CA VAL A 93 3.98 11.75 13.23
C VAL A 93 4.08 13.17 12.70
N PHE A 94 4.04 14.14 13.61
CA PHE A 94 4.18 15.55 13.30
C PHE A 94 5.56 16.02 13.73
N ASN A 95 6.17 16.89 12.92
CA ASN A 95 7.40 17.59 13.29
C ASN A 95 7.19 19.10 13.23
N PHE A 96 7.93 19.84 14.04
CA PHE A 96 8.02 21.28 13.94
C PHE A 96 9.14 21.62 12.96
N GLU A 97 8.85 22.44 11.94
CA GLU A 97 9.89 22.93 11.03
C GLU A 97 10.86 23.86 11.78
N GLU A 98 12.15 23.81 11.45
CA GLU A 98 13.22 24.67 11.98
C GLU A 98 13.66 24.44 13.45
N GLU A 99 13.23 23.37 14.15
CA GLU A 99 13.70 23.09 15.51
C GLU A 99 14.77 22.00 15.60
N SER A 100 15.94 22.37 16.12
CA SER A 100 17.13 21.53 16.32
C SER A 100 17.05 20.57 17.53
N SER A 101 15.86 20.21 18.03
CA SER A 101 15.72 19.27 19.14
C SER A 101 14.34 18.61 19.19
N THR A 102 14.30 17.35 19.66
CA THR A 102 13.13 16.47 19.89
C THR A 102 11.77 17.17 19.84
N SER A 103 11.14 17.09 18.67
CA SER A 103 9.94 17.84 18.30
C SER A 103 8.86 16.95 17.68
N ALA A 104 9.13 15.65 17.51
CA ALA A 104 8.15 14.70 17.03
C ALA A 104 6.96 14.59 18.00
N VAL A 105 5.75 14.64 17.47
CA VAL A 105 4.50 14.42 18.21
C VAL A 105 3.69 13.38 17.46
N PHE A 106 3.21 12.37 18.17
CA PHE A 106 2.25 11.41 17.63
C PHE A 106 0.84 11.88 17.89
N ALA A 107 -0.02 11.83 16.88
CA ALA A 107 -1.46 11.81 17.08
C ALA A 107 -2.01 10.44 16.71
N THR A 108 -2.93 9.90 17.51
CA THR A 108 -3.55 8.60 17.26
C THR A 108 -5.02 8.73 16.83
N TYR A 109 -5.51 7.74 16.09
CA TYR A 109 -6.84 7.72 15.51
C TYR A 109 -7.43 6.31 15.57
N GLY A 110 -8.75 6.23 15.65
CA GLY A 110 -9.47 4.95 15.67
C GLY A 110 -9.80 4.39 14.29
N THR A 111 -9.64 5.20 13.24
CA THR A 111 -9.91 4.79 11.85
C THR A 111 -8.87 5.38 10.90
N SER A 112 -8.66 4.71 9.77
CA SER A 112 -7.82 5.24 8.69
C SER A 112 -8.37 6.56 8.15
N ASP A 113 -9.69 6.69 8.03
CA ASP A 113 -10.32 7.91 7.50
C ASP A 113 -10.04 9.10 8.42
N ASP A 114 -10.14 8.90 9.74
CA ASP A 114 -9.77 9.91 10.72
C ASP A 114 -8.28 10.28 10.62
N MET A 115 -7.37 9.31 10.48
CA MET A 115 -5.93 9.57 10.31
C MET A 115 -5.62 10.34 9.02
N LEU A 116 -6.19 9.92 7.88
CA LEU A 116 -5.93 10.51 6.57
C LEU A 116 -6.46 11.94 6.45
N ASN A 117 -7.53 12.28 7.18
CA ASN A 117 -8.08 13.64 7.22
C ASN A 117 -7.58 14.44 8.43
N ASP A 118 -6.78 13.84 9.33
CA ASP A 118 -6.41 14.41 10.62
C ASP A 118 -7.63 14.86 11.46
N ALA A 119 -8.67 14.03 11.49
CA ALA A 119 -9.91 14.29 12.20
C ALA A 119 -10.03 13.41 13.45
N ASN A 120 -10.77 13.86 14.46
CA ASN A 120 -11.16 13.01 15.61
C ASN A 120 -10.01 12.28 16.32
N ARG A 121 -8.85 12.95 16.48
CA ARG A 121 -7.69 12.42 17.24
C ARG A 121 -8.14 11.80 18.58
N LEU A 122 -7.70 10.59 18.86
CA LEU A 122 -7.92 9.91 20.14
C LEU A 122 -6.98 10.43 21.22
N SER A 123 -5.70 10.62 20.87
CA SER A 123 -4.69 11.17 21.75
C SER A 123 -3.61 11.91 20.96
N VAL A 124 -2.84 12.73 21.67
CA VAL A 124 -1.63 13.38 21.18
C VAL A 124 -0.53 13.13 22.21
N VAL A 125 0.61 12.61 21.78
CA VAL A 125 1.72 12.17 22.64
C VAL A 125 3.02 12.78 22.13
N SER A 126 3.74 13.44 23.04
CA SER A 126 5.14 13.81 22.82
C SER A 126 6.01 12.70 23.40
N PRO A 127 6.83 12.00 22.59
CA PRO A 127 7.72 10.97 23.09
C PRO A 127 8.76 11.61 24.04
N ASP A 128 8.66 11.27 25.33
CA ASP A 128 9.57 11.74 26.39
C ASP A 128 10.61 10.64 26.75
N GLY A 129 10.85 9.71 25.82
CA GLY A 129 11.77 8.59 26.00
C GLY A 129 13.18 9.04 26.37
N PRO A 130 14.05 8.12 26.83
CA PRO A 130 15.43 8.45 27.19
C PRO A 130 16.20 8.83 25.93
N GLY A 131 16.06 10.09 25.53
CA GLY A 131 16.67 10.65 24.34
C GLY A 131 18.18 10.48 24.41
N SER A 132 18.78 9.99 23.31
CA SER A 132 19.90 10.78 22.83
C SER A 132 19.27 12.12 22.47
N SER A 133 19.70 13.18 23.15
CA SER A 133 19.23 14.56 22.97
C SER A 133 19.52 15.15 21.57
N GLU A 134 19.74 14.28 20.58
CA GLU A 134 20.35 14.56 19.28
C GLU A 134 19.61 13.85 18.13
N ASN A 135 18.58 13.02 18.38
CA ASN A 135 17.87 12.31 17.31
C ASN A 135 16.36 12.62 17.31
N ASN A 136 15.82 12.97 16.14
CA ASN A 136 14.40 13.21 15.95
C ASN A 136 13.70 11.96 15.41
N ILE A 137 12.46 11.67 15.84
CA ILE A 137 11.66 10.58 15.25
C ILE A 137 11.12 11.10 13.92
N VAL A 138 11.64 10.56 12.83
CA VAL A 138 11.25 10.94 11.47
C VAL A 138 10.24 9.98 10.85
N GLY A 139 10.12 8.77 11.42
CA GLY A 139 9.20 7.76 10.94
C GLY A 139 8.89 6.73 12.01
N SER A 140 7.89 5.90 11.76
CA SER A 140 7.50 4.80 12.63
C SER A 140 6.76 3.74 11.82
N GLY A 141 6.60 2.55 12.38
CA GLY A 141 5.88 1.48 11.72
C GLY A 141 5.52 0.33 12.66
N SER A 142 4.67 -0.54 12.15
CA SER A 142 4.32 -1.80 12.78
C SER A 142 4.01 -2.84 11.70
N ASP A 143 4.19 -4.12 12.05
CA ASP A 143 3.71 -5.27 11.28
C ASP A 143 2.48 -5.93 11.94
N GLY A 144 1.92 -5.30 12.97
CA GLY A 144 0.84 -5.81 13.81
C GLY A 144 1.30 -6.61 15.04
N GLU A 145 2.56 -7.03 15.11
CA GLU A 145 3.14 -7.75 16.25
C GLU A 145 4.30 -6.98 16.91
N SER A 146 5.11 -6.32 16.09
CA SER A 146 6.26 -5.52 16.45
C SER A 146 6.02 -4.05 16.11
N TYR A 147 6.71 -3.18 16.85
CA TYR A 147 6.60 -1.74 16.70
C TYR A 147 7.98 -1.11 16.64
N TRP A 148 8.15 -0.06 15.86
CA TRP A 148 9.44 0.62 15.76
C TRP A 148 9.31 2.10 15.42
N ASN A 149 10.31 2.86 15.87
CA ASN A 149 10.53 4.25 15.48
C ASN A 149 11.82 4.35 14.68
N VAL A 150 11.81 5.20 13.66
CA VAL A 150 12.96 5.62 12.87
C VAL A 150 13.40 6.96 13.41
N PHE A 151 14.63 7.01 13.91
CA PHE A 151 15.27 8.21 14.39
C PHE A 151 16.27 8.69 13.36
N ASN A 152 16.34 9.99 13.13
CA ASN A 152 17.34 10.58 12.26
C ASN A 152 18.05 11.78 12.91
N PHE A 153 19.26 12.06 12.44
CA PHE A 153 20.06 13.23 12.80
C PHE A 153 19.86 14.31 11.74
N GLU A 154 19.45 15.51 12.15
CA GLU A 154 19.43 16.65 11.25
C GLU A 154 20.87 17.11 10.97
N GLU A 155 21.14 17.56 9.74
CA GLU A 155 22.44 18.11 9.29
C GLU A 155 23.64 17.13 9.26
N GLU A 156 23.44 15.84 9.52
CA GLU A 156 24.54 14.89 9.69
C GLU A 156 24.80 14.05 8.42
N SER A 157 25.79 14.47 7.64
CA SER A 157 26.19 13.86 6.35
C SER A 157 26.81 12.45 6.44
N SER A 158 26.65 11.72 7.55
CA SER A 158 27.32 10.42 7.75
C SER A 158 26.62 9.39 8.64
N VAL A 159 25.52 9.74 9.33
CA VAL A 159 24.78 8.79 10.18
C VAL A 159 23.38 8.55 9.62
N SER A 160 23.24 7.39 8.98
CA SER A 160 22.05 6.90 8.27
C SER A 160 21.05 6.26 9.25
N ALA A 161 20.23 7.07 9.91
CA ALA A 161 19.13 6.63 10.77
C ALA A 161 19.46 5.63 11.92
N VAL A 162 18.55 5.54 12.88
CA VAL A 162 18.58 4.54 13.95
C VAL A 162 17.16 4.02 14.15
N PHE A 163 17.00 2.71 14.18
CA PHE A 163 15.74 2.10 14.57
C PHE A 163 15.74 1.81 16.07
N ALA A 164 14.61 2.04 16.73
CA ALA A 164 14.33 1.41 18.02
C ALA A 164 13.08 0.54 17.90
N THR A 165 13.10 -0.64 18.51
CA THR A 165 11.95 -1.56 18.51
C THR A 165 11.29 -1.63 19.87
N TYR A 166 9.99 -1.93 19.88
CA TYR A 166 9.14 -1.94 21.07
C TYR A 166 8.21 -3.15 21.07
N GLY A 167 7.78 -3.55 22.26
CA GLY A 167 6.85 -4.67 22.44
C GLY A 167 5.37 -4.26 22.40
N SER A 168 5.08 -2.96 22.38
CA SER A 168 3.71 -2.44 22.32
C SER A 168 3.65 -1.09 21.60
N ASN A 169 2.46 -0.77 21.08
CA ASN A 169 2.15 0.54 20.49
C ASN A 169 2.41 1.67 21.49
N ASP A 170 1.91 1.53 22.72
CA ASP A 170 2.08 2.52 23.78
C ASP A 170 3.57 2.78 24.08
N ASP A 171 4.39 1.74 24.16
CA ASP A 171 5.84 1.88 24.35
C ASP A 171 6.48 2.63 23.18
N MET A 172 6.09 2.35 21.93
CA MET A 172 6.59 3.06 20.75
C MET A 172 6.18 4.53 20.75
N LEU A 173 4.91 4.85 21.01
CA LEU A 173 4.39 6.22 21.01
C LEU A 173 5.03 7.09 22.11
N ASN A 174 5.34 6.50 23.26
CA ASN A 174 6.00 7.20 24.37
C ASN A 174 7.53 7.08 24.32
N ASP A 175 8.08 6.36 23.34
CA ASP A 175 9.50 6.01 23.28
C ASP A 175 10.02 5.39 24.61
N ALA A 176 9.22 4.50 25.20
CA ALA A 176 9.51 3.85 26.47
C ALA A 176 9.89 2.37 26.26
N ASN A 177 10.66 1.80 27.18
CA ASN A 177 10.93 0.35 27.22
C ASN A 177 11.44 -0.26 25.90
N ARG A 178 12.29 0.47 25.15
CA ARG A 178 12.94 -0.02 23.92
C ARG A 178 13.50 -1.44 24.13
N LEU A 179 13.15 -2.35 23.22
CA LEU A 179 13.65 -3.72 23.20
C LEU A 179 15.03 -3.80 22.56
N SER A 180 15.25 -3.03 21.49
CA SER A 180 16.51 -2.96 20.76
C SER A 180 16.69 -1.59 20.14
N VAL A 181 17.95 -1.25 19.83
CA VAL A 181 18.34 -0.08 19.04
C VAL A 181 19.34 -0.55 17.99
N VAL A 182 19.04 -0.28 16.72
CA VAL A 182 19.82 -0.78 15.57
C VAL A 182 20.19 0.41 14.68
N SER A 183 21.48 0.54 14.39
CA SER A 183 21.96 1.42 13.34
C SER A 183 22.14 0.59 12.06
N PRO A 184 21.36 0.84 11.00
CA PRO A 184 21.49 0.13 9.74
C PRO A 184 22.93 0.18 9.22
N THR A 185 23.49 -0.96 8.86
CA THR A 185 24.85 -1.07 8.28
C THR A 185 24.83 -1.41 6.79
N GLY A 186 23.64 -1.37 6.20
CA GLY A 186 23.41 -1.70 4.82
C GLY A 186 24.21 -0.84 3.85
N PRO A 187 24.22 -1.19 2.56
CA PRO A 187 24.88 -0.41 1.52
C PRO A 187 24.07 0.86 1.25
N GLY A 188 24.01 1.77 2.22
CA GLY A 188 23.73 3.16 1.95
C GLY A 188 24.95 3.72 1.22
N SER A 189 24.75 4.22 0.00
CA SER A 189 25.57 5.35 -0.45
C SER A 189 25.60 6.35 0.70
N SER A 190 26.75 6.96 0.94
CA SER A 190 27.01 7.95 2.01
C SER A 190 26.13 9.22 1.94
N GLU A 191 25.03 9.18 1.16
CA GLU A 191 24.18 10.27 0.73
C GLU A 191 22.67 9.94 0.88
N ASN A 192 22.31 8.71 1.31
CA ASN A 192 20.90 8.29 1.45
C ASN A 192 20.54 8.04 2.91
N ASN A 193 19.52 8.74 3.40
CA ASN A 193 19.05 8.61 4.78
C ASN A 193 17.70 7.90 4.85
N ILE A 194 17.50 7.01 5.83
CA ILE A 194 16.20 6.36 6.04
C ILE A 194 15.31 7.33 6.80
N ILE A 195 14.29 7.84 6.12
CA ILE A 195 13.35 8.81 6.68
C ILE A 195 12.00 8.19 7.03
N GLY A 196 11.74 6.97 6.55
CA GLY A 196 10.51 6.25 6.83
C GLY A 196 10.67 4.76 6.68
N SER A 197 9.69 4.02 7.18
CA SER A 197 9.62 2.57 7.02
C SER A 197 8.17 2.11 7.16
N GLY A 198 7.90 0.85 6.83
CA GLY A 198 6.58 0.26 6.99
C GLY A 198 6.56 -1.23 6.74
N SER A 199 5.42 -1.84 7.04
CA SER A 199 5.16 -3.24 6.77
C SER A 199 3.67 -3.44 6.48
N ASP A 200 3.38 -4.47 5.70
CA ASP A 200 2.02 -4.99 5.53
C ASP A 200 1.84 -6.36 6.21
N GLY A 201 2.80 -6.73 7.06
CA GLY A 201 2.90 -8.04 7.74
C GLY A 201 3.58 -9.13 6.89
N SER A 202 3.65 -8.95 5.56
CA SER A 202 4.28 -9.91 4.64
C SER A 202 5.53 -9.36 3.95
N LEU A 203 5.56 -8.04 3.73
CA LEU A 203 6.63 -7.29 3.11
C LEU A 203 6.99 -6.13 4.03
N TYR A 204 8.28 -5.87 4.15
CA TYR A 204 8.84 -4.75 4.91
C TYR A 204 9.53 -3.80 3.95
N TRP A 205 9.57 -2.50 4.26
CA TRP A 205 10.28 -1.53 3.44
C TRP A 205 10.86 -0.38 4.25
N ASN A 206 11.96 0.17 3.71
CA ASN A 206 12.56 1.41 4.13
C ASN A 206 12.39 2.45 3.02
N LEU A 207 12.06 3.67 3.42
CA LEU A 207 12.00 4.85 2.58
C LEU A 207 13.25 5.68 2.81
N PHE A 208 14.04 5.85 1.76
CA PHE A 208 15.24 6.65 1.75
C PHE A 208 15.00 7.98 1.06
N ASN A 209 15.63 9.03 1.56
CA ASN A 209 15.69 10.34 0.92
C ASN A 209 17.14 10.84 0.84
N PHE A 210 17.41 11.77 -0.09
CA PHE A 210 18.71 12.40 -0.25
C PHE A 210 18.72 13.73 0.47
N GLU A 211 19.67 13.94 1.38
CA GLU A 211 19.82 15.22 2.08
C GLU A 211 20.44 16.28 1.15
N GLY A 212 19.86 17.48 1.12
CA GLY A 212 20.43 18.64 0.43
C GLY A 212 20.20 18.71 -1.09
N GLU A 213 19.36 17.85 -1.65
CA GLU A 213 19.01 17.89 -3.07
C GLU A 213 17.72 18.68 -3.32
N SER A 214 17.80 19.68 -4.20
CA SER A 214 16.65 20.46 -4.69
C SER A 214 15.74 19.69 -5.68
N SER A 215 16.00 18.39 -5.87
CA SER A 215 15.22 17.53 -6.76
C SER A 215 15.06 16.12 -6.19
N VAL A 216 13.78 15.73 -6.08
CA VAL A 216 13.22 14.49 -5.54
C VAL A 216 13.99 13.22 -5.94
N SER A 217 14.31 12.38 -4.95
CA SER A 217 14.42 10.93 -5.17
C SER A 217 14.19 10.15 -3.89
N ALA A 218 12.93 10.09 -3.45
CA ALA A 218 12.49 9.02 -2.57
C ALA A 218 12.86 7.67 -3.19
N VAL A 219 13.45 6.77 -2.40
CA VAL A 219 13.79 5.42 -2.84
C VAL A 219 13.25 4.44 -1.83
N PHE A 220 12.48 3.46 -2.29
CA PHE A 220 12.08 2.33 -1.47
C PHE A 220 13.07 1.19 -1.60
N ALA A 221 13.47 0.60 -0.48
CA ALA A 221 14.04 -0.74 -0.46
C ALA A 221 13.08 -1.68 0.25
N THR A 222 12.96 -2.92 -0.24
CA THR A 222 12.02 -3.92 0.28
C THR A 222 12.73 -5.14 0.84
N TYR A 223 12.12 -5.80 1.82
CA TYR A 223 12.70 -6.89 2.60
C TYR A 223 11.64 -7.94 2.96
N ILE A 224 12.07 -9.19 3.18
CA ILE A 224 11.18 -10.28 3.64
C ILE A 224 10.97 -10.24 5.15
N THR A 225 11.99 -9.82 5.90
CA THR A 225 11.96 -9.88 7.36
C THR A 225 12.19 -8.50 7.96
N LEU A 226 11.62 -8.29 9.15
CA LEU A 226 11.88 -7.11 9.95
C LEU A 226 13.38 -6.94 10.22
N GLU A 227 14.07 -8.02 10.58
CA GLU A 227 15.52 -7.99 10.85
C GLU A 227 16.33 -7.52 9.64
N ASP A 228 15.99 -8.00 8.44
CA ASP A 228 16.63 -7.55 7.21
C ASP A 228 16.39 -6.05 6.97
N MET A 229 15.16 -5.57 7.21
CA MET A 229 14.81 -4.15 7.10
C MET A 229 15.57 -3.29 8.11
N LEU A 230 15.61 -3.67 9.39
CA LEU A 230 16.27 -2.91 10.47
C LEU A 230 17.78 -2.79 10.27
N ASN A 231 18.42 -3.83 9.73
CA ASN A 231 19.86 -3.80 9.41
C ASN A 231 20.15 -3.24 8.01
N ASP A 232 19.11 -2.98 7.22
CA ASP A 232 19.20 -2.67 5.80
C ASP A 232 20.05 -3.71 5.02
N SER A 233 19.78 -4.98 5.26
CA SER A 233 20.50 -6.11 4.65
C SER A 233 19.57 -6.93 3.77
N ASN A 234 20.13 -7.68 2.81
CA ASN A 234 19.36 -8.60 1.96
C ASN A 234 18.15 -7.97 1.24
N ARG A 235 18.27 -6.71 0.80
CA ARG A 235 17.25 -6.00 0.00
C ARG A 235 16.76 -6.90 -1.15
N LEU A 236 15.44 -7.05 -1.29
CA LEU A 236 14.80 -7.76 -2.39
C LEU A 236 14.81 -6.93 -3.67
N SER A 237 14.45 -5.66 -3.53
CA SER A 237 14.31 -4.70 -4.61
C SER A 237 14.56 -3.30 -4.10
N VAL A 238 14.97 -2.42 -5.01
CA VAL A 238 15.11 -0.99 -4.80
C VAL A 238 14.34 -0.28 -5.91
N VAL A 239 13.39 0.58 -5.54
CA VAL A 239 12.48 1.25 -6.46
C VAL A 239 12.53 2.75 -6.21
N SER A 240 12.73 3.52 -7.27
CA SER A 240 12.50 4.97 -7.27
C SER A 240 11.11 5.22 -7.87
N PRO A 241 10.15 5.75 -7.10
CA PRO A 241 8.83 6.08 -7.62
C PRO A 241 8.96 7.06 -8.78
N ASN A 242 8.36 6.73 -9.93
CA ASN A 242 8.36 7.58 -11.13
C ASN A 242 6.95 8.12 -11.44
N GLY A 243 6.11 8.24 -10.40
CA GLY A 243 4.72 8.66 -10.56
C GLY A 243 4.60 10.07 -11.14
N PRO A 244 3.54 10.38 -11.91
CA PRO A 244 3.24 11.72 -12.37
C PRO A 244 2.65 12.55 -11.22
N GLY A 245 3.43 12.79 -10.17
CA GLY A 245 3.21 13.85 -9.19
C GLY A 245 4.23 14.95 -9.47
N SER A 246 3.83 16.21 -9.29
CA SER A 246 4.68 17.39 -9.46
C SER A 246 6.11 17.17 -8.97
N SER A 247 7.08 17.71 -9.70
CA SER A 247 8.50 17.80 -9.36
C SER A 247 8.80 18.58 -8.06
N GLU A 248 7.84 18.63 -7.13
CA GLU A 248 7.75 19.53 -5.97
C GLU A 248 7.31 18.79 -4.68
N ASN A 249 7.02 17.48 -4.74
CA ASN A 249 6.50 16.72 -3.59
C ASN A 249 7.42 15.54 -3.23
N ASN A 250 7.89 15.49 -1.99
CA ASN A 250 8.73 14.40 -1.49
C ASN A 250 7.87 13.37 -0.72
N ILE A 251 8.13 12.07 -0.90
CA ILE A 251 7.50 11.06 -0.05
C ILE A 251 8.26 11.06 1.27
N VAL A 252 7.56 11.34 2.37
CA VAL A 252 8.16 11.42 3.71
C VAL A 252 7.65 10.34 4.65
N GLY A 253 6.50 9.74 4.37
CA GLY A 253 5.94 8.65 5.16
C GLY A 253 5.19 7.65 4.31
N THR A 254 4.95 6.46 4.88
CA THR A 254 4.18 5.38 4.24
C THR A 254 3.50 4.52 5.27
N GLY A 255 2.52 3.74 4.84
CA GLY A 255 2.05 2.62 5.65
C GLY A 255 1.13 1.68 4.89
N ALA A 256 0.74 0.61 5.57
CA ALA A 256 -0.26 -0.32 5.10
C ALA A 256 -1.16 -0.78 6.25
N PHE A 257 -2.38 -1.16 5.94
CA PHE A 257 -3.27 -1.81 6.89
C PHE A 257 -4.25 -2.75 6.18
N ALA A 258 -4.64 -3.81 6.86
CA ALA A 258 -5.64 -4.75 6.36
C ALA A 258 -7.05 -4.18 6.51
N MET A 259 -7.75 -4.02 5.40
CA MET A 259 -9.10 -3.47 5.36
C MET A 259 -10.13 -4.56 5.06
N ASN A 260 -11.23 -4.53 5.80
CA ASN A 260 -12.39 -5.36 5.53
C ASN A 260 -13.24 -4.75 4.40
N VAL A 261 -12.70 -4.65 3.19
CA VAL A 261 -13.44 -4.14 2.03
C VAL A 261 -12.99 -4.79 0.74
N SER A 262 -13.99 -5.09 -0.08
CA SER A 262 -13.81 -5.51 -1.46
C SER A 262 -13.55 -4.28 -2.33
N PHE A 263 -12.33 -4.12 -2.82
CA PHE A 263 -12.12 -3.23 -3.96
C PHE A 263 -12.69 -3.87 -5.22
N PRO A 264 -13.31 -3.09 -6.13
CA PRO A 264 -13.57 -3.59 -7.47
C PRO A 264 -12.23 -3.76 -8.18
N VAL A 265 -11.60 -4.92 -8.01
CA VAL A 265 -10.52 -5.37 -8.90
C VAL A 265 -11.14 -5.42 -10.29
N SER A 266 -10.57 -4.71 -11.26
CA SER A 266 -11.01 -4.78 -12.65
C SER A 266 -10.92 -6.22 -13.12
N ALA A 267 -12.03 -6.95 -13.07
CA ALA A 267 -12.08 -8.34 -13.51
C ALA A 267 -11.61 -8.40 -14.96
N PRO A 268 -10.77 -9.38 -15.36
CA PRO A 268 -10.39 -9.53 -16.76
C PRO A 268 -11.67 -9.61 -17.58
N ASN A 269 -11.87 -8.64 -18.48
CA ASN A 269 -13.09 -8.41 -19.26
C ASN A 269 -13.82 -9.72 -19.55
N SER A 270 -14.84 -10.04 -18.74
CA SER A 270 -15.62 -11.28 -18.82
C SER A 270 -16.33 -11.41 -20.18
N LEU A 271 -16.45 -10.28 -20.90
CA LEU A 271 -16.84 -10.20 -22.29
C LEU A 271 -15.89 -10.98 -23.22
N VAL A 272 -14.57 -10.94 -22.99
CA VAL A 272 -13.57 -11.66 -23.80
C VAL A 272 -13.71 -13.17 -23.59
N LEU A 273 -13.91 -13.62 -22.35
CA LEU A 273 -14.14 -15.04 -22.02
C LEU A 273 -15.48 -15.55 -22.57
N LEU A 274 -16.55 -14.74 -22.51
CA LEU A 274 -17.85 -15.06 -23.11
C LEU A 274 -17.75 -15.17 -24.64
N LEU A 275 -17.05 -14.24 -25.28
CA LEU A 275 -16.84 -14.23 -26.74
C LEU A 275 -15.95 -15.41 -27.18
N PHE A 276 -14.91 -15.76 -26.42
CA PHE A 276 -14.11 -16.97 -26.66
C PHE A 276 -14.93 -18.24 -26.50
N GLY A 277 -15.77 -18.34 -25.47
CA GLY A 277 -16.67 -19.48 -25.26
C GLY A 277 -17.67 -19.67 -26.40
N LEU A 278 -18.25 -18.57 -26.90
CA LEU A 278 -19.15 -18.59 -28.05
C LEU A 278 -18.43 -18.95 -29.36
N ALA A 279 -17.20 -18.48 -29.58
CA ALA A 279 -16.39 -18.79 -30.75
C ALA A 279 -16.00 -20.28 -30.81
N VAL A 280 -15.61 -20.87 -29.67
CA VAL A 280 -15.29 -22.30 -29.58
C VAL A 280 -16.53 -23.17 -29.83
N MET A 281 -17.70 -22.80 -29.29
CA MET A 281 -18.94 -23.52 -29.58
C MET A 281 -19.43 -23.35 -31.03
N GLY A 282 -19.15 -22.21 -31.67
CA GLY A 282 -19.44 -21.97 -33.09
C GLY A 282 -18.56 -22.79 -34.03
N GLY A 283 -17.27 -22.94 -33.72
CA GLY A 283 -16.31 -23.71 -34.53
C GLY A 283 -16.59 -25.22 -34.57
N VAL A 284 -17.09 -25.79 -33.47
CA VAL A 284 -17.40 -27.23 -33.38
C VAL A 284 -18.63 -27.62 -34.23
N ARG A 285 -19.51 -26.68 -34.57
CA ARG A 285 -20.64 -26.95 -35.48
C ARG A 285 -20.26 -26.98 -36.95
N HIS A 286 -19.15 -26.38 -37.36
CA HIS A 286 -18.78 -26.27 -38.78
C HIS A 286 -17.90 -27.41 -39.33
N THR A 287 -17.32 -28.26 -38.48
CA THR A 287 -16.41 -29.34 -38.90
C THR A 287 -17.08 -30.68 -39.21
N LYS A 288 -18.42 -30.80 -39.11
CA LYS A 288 -19.15 -32.06 -39.40
C LYS A 288 -19.84 -32.15 -40.77
N MET A 289 -19.62 -31.22 -41.69
CA MET A 289 -20.19 -31.30 -43.05
C MET A 289 -19.11 -31.14 -44.13
N LYS A 290 -18.36 -32.21 -44.41
CA LYS A 290 -17.77 -32.51 -45.73
C LYS A 290 -17.08 -33.88 -45.70
N ALA A 291 -17.85 -34.95 -45.86
CA ALA A 291 -17.35 -36.22 -46.33
C ALA A 291 -18.44 -36.92 -47.12
N GLY A 292 -18.24 -37.09 -48.42
CA GLY A 292 -19.06 -37.97 -49.26
C GLY A 292 -19.36 -37.44 -50.64
N SER A 293 -18.44 -37.68 -51.59
CA SER A 293 -18.77 -38.11 -52.96
C SER A 293 -17.49 -38.34 -53.75
N TRP A 294 -17.08 -39.59 -53.90
CA TRP A 294 -16.14 -40.04 -54.93
C TRP A 294 -16.91 -40.97 -55.86
N SER A 295 -17.33 -40.45 -57.02
CA SER A 295 -17.93 -41.22 -58.10
C SER A 295 -16.83 -41.74 -59.04
N ARG A 296 -16.79 -43.06 -59.24
CA ARG A 296 -16.01 -43.70 -60.32
C ARG A 296 -16.74 -43.54 -61.67
N PRO A 297 -16.03 -43.37 -62.79
CA PRO A 297 -16.65 -43.42 -64.11
C PRO A 297 -16.73 -44.87 -64.62
N LEU A 298 -17.86 -45.21 -65.25
CA LEU A 298 -17.97 -46.28 -66.24
C LEU A 298 -18.17 -45.60 -67.60
N GLY A 299 -17.34 -45.98 -68.56
CA GLY A 299 -17.29 -45.46 -69.92
C GLY A 299 -15.92 -45.74 -70.51
#